data_AF-A0A7C4HR32-F1
#
_entry.id   AF-A0A7C4HR32-F1
#
_cell.length_a   1.000
_cell.length_b   1.000
_cell.length_c   1.000
_cell.angle_alpha   90.00
_cell.angle_beta   90.00
_cell.angle_gamma   90.00
#
_symmetry.space_group_name_H-M   'P 1'
#
loop_
_entity.id
_entity.type
_entity.pdbx_description
1 polymer ?
#
loop_
_entity_poly.entity_id
_entity_poly.type
_entity_poly.pdbx_seq_one_letter_code
_entity_poly.pdbx_strand_id
1 'polypeptide(L)'
;MSIDLSGSSNRVDAVGLGLSGTSIAAGGATELSASNDLSTGTTFLSGTTSQAFTFRIAMNGMPATDITVTITGDSDGISGNDVVTQFNNALGSYGISASLNGSTGKLQFSGATAFTLNVAGQTGTNPIVSGAGTMTNTSMYRLSGAASFVALSGADTETVEFKVGSQSVSVTLNSSNGGTLQSALNTLNGAINGLGIYAVKNAAGTGVEFQSAANFQYKLDADDDKGVFAAMADVTTWTDAPTTPSAGGGVTSAAEAAITKITTAVANLGLVQGKVGTAQNKLQYSIQLAQSQVASFSAAESRIRDADVAAEAANLTKAQVMQQASLAAMAQANSAPQSVLALLRG
;
A
#
# COMPACT_ATOMS: atom_id res chain seq x y z
N MET A 1 44.37 -8.23 3.83
CA MET A 1 43.13 -8.63 4.51
C MET A 1 42.01 -8.38 3.53
N SER A 2 41.54 -9.42 2.84
CA SER A 2 40.45 -9.31 1.87
C SER A 2 39.15 -9.48 2.62
N ILE A 3 38.28 -8.47 2.61
CA ILE A 3 36.96 -8.55 3.24
C ILE A 3 36.02 -9.20 2.23
N ASP A 4 35.60 -10.43 2.50
CA ASP A 4 34.63 -11.16 1.69
C ASP A 4 33.21 -10.74 2.08
N LEU A 5 32.48 -10.16 1.11
CA LEU A 5 31.11 -9.68 1.26
C LEU A 5 30.07 -10.58 0.56
N SER A 6 30.47 -11.77 0.10
CA SER A 6 29.61 -12.66 -0.70
C SER A 6 28.59 -13.47 0.10
N GLY A 7 28.66 -13.44 1.45
CA GLY A 7 27.74 -14.17 2.33
C GLY A 7 26.29 -13.66 2.26
N SER A 8 25.32 -14.57 2.28
CA SER A 8 23.89 -14.24 2.27
C SER A 8 23.45 -13.31 3.42
N SER A 9 24.17 -13.31 4.54
CA SER A 9 23.94 -12.40 5.68
C SER A 9 24.42 -10.96 5.42
N ASN A 10 25.24 -10.73 4.39
CA ASN A 10 25.67 -9.39 3.95
C ASN A 10 24.81 -8.84 2.80
N ARG A 11 23.82 -9.62 2.30
CA ARG A 11 22.87 -9.11 1.32
C ARG A 11 21.90 -8.15 1.99
N VAL A 12 21.98 -6.89 1.59
CA VAL A 12 20.91 -5.91 1.82
C VAL A 12 19.79 -6.25 0.86
N ASP A 13 18.85 -7.09 1.28
CA ASP A 13 17.60 -7.35 0.57
C ASP A 13 16.39 -6.83 1.36
N ALA A 14 15.23 -6.82 0.70
CA ALA A 14 14.00 -6.29 1.28
C ALA A 14 13.56 -7.04 2.58
N VAL A 15 14.02 -8.28 2.75
CA VAL A 15 13.73 -9.11 3.94
C VAL A 15 14.66 -8.71 5.09
N GLY A 16 15.96 -8.49 4.81
CA GLY A 16 16.94 -8.03 5.80
C GLY A 16 16.73 -6.59 6.30
N LEU A 17 16.02 -5.75 5.53
CA LEU A 17 15.69 -4.37 5.90
C LEU A 17 14.33 -4.20 6.61
N GLY A 18 13.59 -5.30 6.86
CA GLY A 18 12.24 -5.21 7.43
C GLY A 18 11.20 -4.57 6.49
N LEU A 19 11.52 -4.45 5.20
CA LEU A 19 10.69 -3.81 4.17
C LEU A 19 9.76 -4.79 3.46
N SER A 20 9.65 -6.02 3.96
CA SER A 20 8.87 -7.11 3.35
C SER A 20 7.36 -6.83 3.29
N GLY A 21 6.87 -5.77 3.95
CA GLY A 21 5.49 -5.27 3.87
C GLY A 21 5.36 -3.85 3.30
N THR A 22 6.45 -3.18 2.92
CA THR A 22 6.39 -1.84 2.34
C THR A 22 6.43 -1.92 0.82
N SER A 23 5.26 -1.90 0.20
CA SER A 23 5.16 -1.63 -1.24
C SER A 23 5.34 -0.14 -1.49
N ILE A 24 6.33 0.27 -2.29
CA ILE A 24 6.21 1.53 -3.04
C ILE A 24 5.24 1.21 -4.18
N ALA A 25 3.94 1.26 -3.87
CA ALA A 25 2.90 1.12 -4.87
C ALA A 25 3.10 2.19 -5.94
N ALA A 26 3.01 1.79 -7.21
CA ALA A 26 2.95 2.71 -8.33
C ALA A 26 1.60 3.44 -8.31
N GLY A 27 1.44 4.37 -7.36
CA GLY A 27 0.18 5.04 -7.03
C GLY A 27 -0.12 4.87 -5.53
N GLY A 28 -0.28 5.99 -4.81
CA GLY A 28 -0.56 5.96 -3.37
C GLY A 28 -1.87 5.24 -3.04
N ALA A 29 -2.12 5.03 -1.75
CA ALA A 29 -3.42 4.58 -1.25
C ALA A 29 -4.51 5.60 -1.63
N THR A 30 -5.70 5.11 -1.95
CA THR A 30 -6.87 5.96 -2.19
C THR A 30 -7.59 6.18 -0.88
N GLU A 31 -7.77 7.44 -0.49
CA GLU A 31 -8.57 7.80 0.68
C GLU A 31 -10.08 7.72 0.38
N LEU A 32 -10.84 7.18 1.31
CA LEU A 32 -12.29 7.22 1.30
C LEU A 32 -12.75 8.56 1.87
N SER A 33 -12.98 9.55 1.01
CA SER A 33 -13.28 10.91 1.47
C SER A 33 -14.53 11.00 2.38
N ALA A 34 -15.48 10.07 2.24
CA ALA A 34 -16.69 9.98 3.04
C ALA A 34 -16.48 9.36 4.44
N SER A 35 -15.34 8.73 4.72
CA SER A 35 -15.07 8.20 6.05
C SER A 35 -14.82 9.33 7.04
N ASN A 36 -15.22 9.10 8.28
CA ASN A 36 -14.82 9.94 9.40
C ASN A 36 -13.32 9.78 9.68
N ASP A 37 -12.78 10.66 10.54
CA ASP A 37 -11.41 10.55 11.04
C ASP A 37 -11.35 9.46 12.13
N LEU A 38 -10.74 8.33 11.78
CA LEU A 38 -10.62 7.14 12.62
C LEU A 38 -9.40 7.19 13.55
N SER A 39 -8.57 8.23 13.48
CA SER A 39 -7.37 8.39 14.30
C SER A 39 -7.63 9.07 15.65
N THR A 40 -8.85 9.58 15.87
CA THR A 40 -9.23 10.45 17.00
C THR A 40 -9.28 9.77 18.38
N GLY A 41 -8.99 8.47 18.48
CA GLY A 41 -9.08 7.70 19.74
C GLY A 41 -10.51 7.44 20.24
N THR A 42 -11.53 7.88 19.49
CA THR A 42 -12.93 7.55 19.74
C THR A 42 -13.26 6.15 19.24
N THR A 43 -14.21 5.47 19.87
CA THR A 43 -14.74 4.19 19.36
C THR A 43 -15.87 4.44 18.36
N PHE A 44 -15.94 3.58 17.36
CA PHE A 44 -16.96 3.58 16.30
C PHE A 44 -17.91 2.41 16.51
N LEU A 45 -19.11 2.48 15.92
CA LEU A 45 -20.05 1.35 15.90
C LEU A 45 -20.38 0.73 17.29
N SER A 46 -20.48 1.56 18.34
CA SER A 46 -20.84 1.07 19.69
C SER A 46 -22.27 0.54 19.75
N GLY A 47 -22.56 -0.27 20.78
CA GLY A 47 -23.85 -0.93 20.94
C GLY A 47 -24.05 -2.13 20.01
N THR A 48 -22.96 -2.83 19.66
CA THR A 48 -22.99 -4.02 18.80
C THR A 48 -23.55 -3.73 17.40
N THR A 49 -23.18 -2.57 16.84
CA THR A 49 -23.61 -2.16 15.50
C THR A 49 -22.57 -2.55 14.45
N SER A 50 -23.01 -2.60 13.19
CA SER A 50 -22.16 -2.99 12.07
C SER A 50 -22.35 -2.08 10.88
N GLN A 51 -21.31 -1.92 10.06
CA GLN A 51 -21.35 -1.20 8.79
C GLN A 51 -20.80 -2.07 7.66
N ALA A 52 -21.54 -2.12 6.54
CA ALA A 52 -21.19 -2.92 5.37
C ALA A 52 -20.55 -2.08 4.27
N PHE A 53 -19.48 -2.61 3.69
CA PHE A 53 -18.69 -2.01 2.63
C PHE A 53 -18.65 -2.98 1.45
N THR A 54 -19.16 -2.57 0.29
CA THR A 54 -19.21 -3.45 -0.89
C THR A 54 -18.06 -3.10 -1.82
N PHE A 55 -17.09 -4.00 -1.90
CA PHE A 55 -15.98 -3.93 -2.84
C PHE A 55 -16.33 -4.71 -4.09
N ARG A 56 -16.23 -4.08 -5.26
CA ARG A 56 -16.28 -4.80 -6.52
C ARG A 56 -14.86 -5.07 -6.98
N ILE A 57 -14.43 -6.33 -6.91
CA ILE A 57 -13.04 -6.76 -7.11
C ILE A 57 -12.92 -7.54 -8.42
N ALA A 58 -11.89 -7.27 -9.21
CA ALA A 58 -11.52 -8.04 -10.39
C ALA A 58 -10.03 -8.42 -10.37
N MET A 59 -9.72 -9.67 -10.68
CA MET A 59 -8.35 -10.21 -10.71
C MET A 59 -8.23 -11.41 -11.64
N ASN A 60 -7.00 -11.85 -11.91
CA ASN A 60 -6.77 -12.97 -12.81
C ASN A 60 -7.48 -14.24 -12.29
N GLY A 61 -8.16 -14.96 -13.18
CA GLY A 61 -8.94 -16.14 -12.83
C GLY A 61 -10.25 -15.89 -12.07
N MET A 62 -10.62 -14.62 -11.80
CA MET A 62 -11.85 -14.28 -11.08
C MET A 62 -12.63 -13.18 -11.81
N PRO A 63 -13.90 -13.40 -12.21
CA PRO A 63 -14.71 -12.34 -12.79
C PRO A 63 -14.92 -11.22 -11.77
N ALA A 64 -15.19 -10.00 -12.26
CA ALA A 64 -15.54 -8.88 -11.38
C ALA A 64 -16.71 -9.29 -10.46
N THR A 65 -16.48 -9.30 -9.14
CA THR A 65 -17.43 -9.82 -8.14
C THR A 65 -17.59 -8.83 -7.00
N ASP A 66 -18.82 -8.72 -6.48
CA ASP A 66 -19.11 -7.89 -5.32
C ASP A 66 -18.82 -8.70 -4.04
N ILE A 67 -17.91 -8.19 -3.23
CA ILE A 67 -17.54 -8.71 -1.91
C ILE A 67 -17.99 -7.69 -0.87
N THR A 68 -18.91 -8.09 -0.01
CA THR A 68 -19.35 -7.26 1.11
C THR A 68 -18.50 -7.57 2.34
N VAL A 69 -17.75 -6.58 2.80
CA VAL A 69 -17.02 -6.61 4.06
C VAL A 69 -17.87 -5.93 5.12
N THR A 70 -18.24 -6.66 6.15
CA THR A 70 -18.99 -6.12 7.28
C THR A 70 -18.04 -5.88 8.44
N ILE A 71 -17.91 -4.61 8.85
CA ILE A 71 -17.18 -4.22 10.05
C ILE A 71 -18.15 -4.19 11.21
N THR A 72 -17.78 -4.84 12.31
CA THR A 72 -18.63 -4.99 13.50
C THR A 72 -17.93 -4.39 14.71
N GLY A 73 -18.63 -3.52 15.44
CA GLY A 73 -18.22 -3.07 16.77
C GLY A 73 -18.81 -3.95 17.86
N ASP A 74 -18.19 -3.93 19.04
CA ASP A 74 -18.72 -4.60 20.24
C ASP A 74 -19.66 -3.66 21.03
N SER A 75 -19.95 -3.98 22.30
CA SER A 75 -20.77 -3.12 23.15
C SER A 75 -20.16 -1.72 23.34
N ASP A 76 -18.84 -1.64 23.46
CA ASP A 76 -18.05 -0.42 23.67
C ASP A 76 -17.65 0.24 22.34
N GLY A 77 -17.72 -0.52 21.25
CA GLY A 77 -17.48 -0.11 19.87
C GLY A 77 -16.24 -0.77 19.27
N ILE A 78 -15.59 -0.10 18.34
CA ILE A 78 -14.36 -0.57 17.72
C ILE A 78 -13.41 0.62 17.52
N SER A 79 -12.13 0.42 17.81
CA SER A 79 -11.12 1.45 17.55
C SER A 79 -10.83 1.58 16.05
N GLY A 80 -10.37 2.74 15.59
CA GLY A 80 -9.98 2.91 14.19
C GLY A 80 -8.91 1.92 13.70
N ASN A 81 -7.99 1.50 14.59
CA ASN A 81 -6.97 0.51 14.26
C ASN A 81 -7.57 -0.90 14.12
N ASP A 82 -8.57 -1.24 14.95
CA ASP A 82 -9.27 -2.52 14.86
C ASP A 82 -10.18 -2.57 13.62
N VAL A 83 -10.76 -1.43 13.21
CA VAL A 83 -11.45 -1.32 11.91
C VAL A 83 -10.50 -1.68 10.77
N VAL A 84 -9.30 -1.10 10.75
CA VAL A 84 -8.26 -1.42 9.74
C VAL A 84 -7.88 -2.91 9.80
N THR A 85 -7.78 -3.48 11.00
CA THR A 85 -7.48 -4.90 11.18
C THR A 85 -8.56 -5.80 10.62
N GLN A 86 -9.85 -5.52 10.89
CA GLN A 86 -10.97 -6.27 10.31
C GLN A 86 -10.99 -6.20 8.78
N PHE A 87 -10.73 -5.02 8.20
CA PHE A 87 -10.59 -4.89 6.75
C PHE A 87 -9.44 -5.73 6.21
N ASN A 88 -8.24 -5.66 6.81
CA ASN A 88 -7.08 -6.41 6.34
C ASN A 88 -7.28 -7.92 6.44
N ASN A 89 -7.99 -8.39 7.47
CA ASN A 89 -8.36 -9.81 7.59
C ASN A 89 -9.33 -10.23 6.48
N ALA A 90 -10.31 -9.38 6.14
CA ALA A 90 -11.30 -9.68 5.10
C ALA A 90 -10.76 -9.54 3.67
N LEU A 91 -9.82 -8.62 3.44
CA LEU A 91 -9.37 -8.20 2.12
C LEU A 91 -7.95 -8.66 1.75
N GLY A 92 -7.16 -9.12 2.71
CA GLY A 92 -5.77 -9.50 2.50
C GLY A 92 -5.60 -10.63 1.48
N SER A 93 -6.53 -11.59 1.43
CA SER A 93 -6.54 -12.68 0.43
C SER A 93 -6.75 -12.18 -1.00
N TYR A 94 -7.36 -11.00 -1.17
CA TYR A 94 -7.56 -10.33 -2.45
C TYR A 94 -6.43 -9.36 -2.80
N GLY A 95 -5.38 -9.26 -1.98
CA GLY A 95 -4.25 -8.35 -2.20
C GLY A 95 -4.60 -6.87 -1.99
N ILE A 96 -5.66 -6.58 -1.24
CA ILE A 96 -6.09 -5.22 -0.89
C ILE A 96 -5.77 -4.98 0.58
N SER A 97 -5.11 -3.85 0.87
CA SER A 97 -4.72 -3.44 2.22
C SER A 97 -5.38 -2.12 2.60
N ALA A 98 -5.98 -2.09 3.78
CA ALA A 98 -6.51 -0.91 4.44
C ALA A 98 -5.46 -0.27 5.35
N SER A 99 -5.49 1.05 5.46
CA SER A 99 -4.72 1.83 6.43
C SER A 99 -5.44 3.15 6.73
N LEU A 100 -4.90 3.95 7.64
CA LEU A 100 -5.36 5.32 7.88
C LEU A 100 -4.42 6.31 7.19
N ASN A 101 -4.96 7.34 6.57
CA ASN A 101 -4.17 8.45 6.05
C ASN A 101 -3.55 9.22 7.23
N GLY A 102 -2.22 9.34 7.26
CA GLY A 102 -1.52 10.01 8.36
C GLY A 102 -1.81 11.50 8.53
N SER A 103 -2.40 12.18 7.53
CA SER A 103 -2.75 13.60 7.60
C SER A 103 -4.21 13.86 7.94
N THR A 104 -5.13 12.96 7.58
CA THR A 104 -6.58 13.16 7.75
C THR A 104 -7.21 12.17 8.71
N GLY A 105 -6.47 11.11 9.08
CA GLY A 105 -6.92 9.97 9.87
C GLY A 105 -8.04 9.15 9.22
N LYS A 106 -8.39 9.44 7.97
CA LYS A 106 -9.44 8.76 7.20
C LYS A 106 -8.97 7.41 6.68
N LEU A 107 -9.94 6.54 6.43
CA LEU A 107 -9.70 5.21 5.89
C LEU A 107 -9.19 5.32 4.44
N GLN A 108 -8.12 4.60 4.12
CA GLN A 108 -7.57 4.52 2.78
C GLN A 108 -7.23 3.08 2.41
N PHE A 109 -7.33 2.75 1.12
CA PHE A 109 -7.07 1.41 0.60
C PHE A 109 -6.02 1.45 -0.50
N SER A 110 -5.22 0.41 -0.59
CA SER A 110 -4.21 0.22 -1.63
C SER A 110 -4.13 -1.25 -2.01
N GLY A 111 -3.58 -1.53 -3.20
CA GLY A 111 -3.37 -2.90 -3.65
C GLY A 111 -3.09 -2.96 -5.15
N ALA A 112 -2.53 -4.08 -5.60
CA ALA A 112 -2.28 -4.36 -7.01
C ALA A 112 -3.49 -4.99 -7.73
N THR A 113 -4.63 -5.04 -7.05
CA THR A 113 -5.88 -5.65 -7.52
C THR A 113 -6.87 -4.57 -7.94
N ALA A 114 -7.63 -4.83 -9.01
CA ALA A 114 -8.70 -3.93 -9.44
C ALA A 114 -9.86 -3.93 -8.47
N PHE A 115 -10.20 -2.74 -7.96
CA PHE A 115 -11.37 -2.59 -7.12
C PHE A 115 -12.05 -1.22 -7.23
N THR A 116 -13.36 -1.25 -7.03
CA THR A 116 -14.15 -0.11 -6.55
C THR A 116 -14.77 -0.44 -5.21
N LEU A 117 -15.08 0.61 -4.43
CA LEU A 117 -15.78 0.51 -3.17
C LEU A 117 -17.02 1.39 -3.24
N ASN A 118 -18.14 0.85 -2.77
CA ASN A 118 -19.34 1.59 -2.44
C ASN A 118 -19.72 1.28 -1.00
N VAL A 119 -20.09 2.31 -0.24
CA VAL A 119 -20.55 2.20 1.13
C VAL A 119 -21.74 3.14 1.34
N ALA A 120 -22.79 2.60 1.96
CA ALA A 120 -23.92 3.42 2.38
C ALA A 120 -23.56 4.21 3.63
N GLY A 121 -24.00 5.46 3.70
CA GLY A 121 -23.93 6.23 4.94
C GLY A 121 -24.83 5.60 5.99
N GLN A 122 -24.38 5.61 7.24
CA GLN A 122 -25.15 5.13 8.37
C GLN A 122 -25.41 6.27 9.34
N THR A 123 -26.60 6.28 9.93
CA THR A 123 -26.96 7.18 11.04
C THR A 123 -26.85 6.40 12.35
N GLY A 124 -26.40 7.04 13.43
CA GLY A 124 -26.27 6.40 14.75
C GLY A 124 -24.97 6.71 15.49
N THR A 125 -24.57 5.80 16.39
CA THR A 125 -23.41 5.90 17.29
C THR A 125 -22.09 5.85 16.52
N ASN A 126 -21.61 7.04 16.13
CA ASN A 126 -20.30 7.27 15.52
C ASN A 126 -19.94 6.23 14.42
N PRO A 127 -20.61 6.27 13.27
CA PRO A 127 -20.35 5.33 12.17
C PRO A 127 -18.95 5.57 11.58
N ILE A 128 -18.38 4.55 10.91
CA ILE A 128 -17.12 4.73 10.16
C ILE A 128 -17.34 5.69 8.98
N VAL A 129 -18.49 5.56 8.32
CA VAL A 129 -18.95 6.42 7.23
C VAL A 129 -20.35 6.94 7.54
N SER A 130 -20.50 8.26 7.59
CA SER A 130 -21.75 8.96 7.95
C SER A 130 -22.63 9.28 6.73
N GLY A 131 -22.03 9.58 5.58
CA GLY A 131 -22.71 9.79 4.30
C GLY A 131 -22.26 8.78 3.25
N ALA A 132 -23.10 8.47 2.26
CA ALA A 132 -22.72 7.51 1.22
C ALA A 132 -21.38 7.89 0.55
N GLY A 133 -20.53 6.89 0.35
CA GLY A 133 -19.17 7.07 -0.12
C GLY A 133 -18.84 6.10 -1.24
N THR A 134 -18.10 6.58 -2.23
CA THR A 134 -17.57 5.74 -3.30
C THR A 134 -16.08 5.97 -3.44
N MET A 135 -15.37 4.95 -3.91
CA MET A 135 -13.94 4.97 -4.13
C MET A 135 -13.58 4.07 -5.29
N THR A 136 -12.44 4.35 -5.90
CA THR A 136 -11.83 3.45 -6.86
C THR A 136 -10.32 3.41 -6.64
N ASN A 137 -9.68 2.25 -6.80
CA ASN A 137 -8.25 2.06 -6.56
C ASN A 137 -7.36 2.98 -7.42
N THR A 138 -6.66 3.94 -6.83
CA THR A 138 -5.69 4.85 -7.48
C THR A 138 -4.25 4.34 -7.42
N SER A 139 -4.02 3.16 -6.83
CA SER A 139 -2.71 2.49 -6.81
C SER A 139 -2.37 1.77 -8.12
N MET A 140 -3.20 1.95 -9.15
CA MET A 140 -3.08 1.31 -10.46
C MET A 140 -3.25 2.34 -11.58
N TYR A 141 -2.86 1.94 -12.80
CA TYR A 141 -3.20 2.68 -14.01
C TYR A 141 -4.68 2.57 -14.27
N ARG A 142 -5.27 3.67 -14.70
CA ARG A 142 -6.71 3.77 -14.89
C ARG A 142 -7.00 4.64 -16.08
N LEU A 143 -8.06 4.26 -16.77
CA LEU A 143 -8.65 5.09 -17.78
C LEU A 143 -10.16 4.97 -17.64
N SER A 144 -10.82 6.12 -17.54
CA SER A 144 -12.28 6.16 -17.55
C SER A 144 -12.78 5.48 -18.81
N GLY A 145 -13.78 4.62 -18.69
CA GLY A 145 -14.58 4.16 -19.81
C GLY A 145 -15.88 4.97 -19.83
N ALA A 146 -17.00 4.28 -19.89
CA ALA A 146 -18.33 4.88 -19.85
C ALA A 146 -18.63 5.54 -18.49
N ALA A 147 -18.98 6.82 -18.47
CA ALA A 147 -19.46 7.47 -17.23
C ALA A 147 -20.85 6.98 -16.80
N SER A 148 -21.73 6.72 -17.78
CA SER A 148 -23.03 6.10 -17.59
C SER A 148 -23.24 5.05 -18.66
N PHE A 149 -23.61 3.84 -18.25
CA PHE A 149 -23.86 2.72 -19.13
C PHE A 149 -25.14 2.97 -19.93
N VAL A 150 -25.04 2.79 -21.25
CA VAL A 150 -26.18 2.74 -22.16
C VAL A 150 -26.22 1.34 -22.75
N ALA A 151 -27.36 0.67 -22.64
CA ALA A 151 -27.52 -0.69 -23.15
C ALA A 151 -27.52 -0.67 -24.69
N LEU A 152 -26.77 -1.58 -25.30
CA LEU A 152 -26.83 -1.84 -26.73
C LEU A 152 -28.14 -2.57 -27.08
N SER A 153 -28.77 -2.17 -28.19
CA SER A 153 -30.08 -2.69 -28.60
C SER A 153 -30.08 -3.09 -30.08
N GLY A 154 -31.00 -3.96 -30.49
CA GLY A 154 -31.16 -4.34 -31.90
C GLY A 154 -29.85 -4.81 -32.55
N ALA A 155 -29.45 -4.11 -33.63
CA ALA A 155 -28.24 -4.36 -34.40
C ALA A 155 -27.05 -3.48 -33.99
N ASP A 156 -27.16 -2.72 -32.91
CA ASP A 156 -26.09 -1.87 -32.41
C ASP A 156 -24.90 -2.73 -31.97
N THR A 157 -23.70 -2.33 -32.40
CA THR A 157 -22.43 -2.95 -32.01
C THR A 157 -21.44 -1.86 -31.59
N GLU A 158 -20.47 -2.24 -30.78
CA GLU A 158 -19.43 -1.34 -30.30
C GLU A 158 -18.15 -2.13 -30.01
N THR A 159 -17.05 -1.74 -30.63
CA THR A 159 -15.75 -2.39 -30.55
C THR A 159 -14.75 -1.49 -29.82
N VAL A 160 -14.20 -2.03 -28.74
CA VAL A 160 -13.11 -1.41 -28.00
C VAL A 160 -11.85 -2.23 -28.20
N GLU A 161 -10.77 -1.59 -28.65
CA GLU A 161 -9.46 -2.23 -28.71
C GLU A 161 -8.64 -1.80 -27.49
N PHE A 162 -8.00 -2.75 -26.81
CA PHE A 162 -7.13 -2.55 -25.64
C PHE A 162 -5.70 -2.93 -25.98
N LYS A 163 -4.72 -2.18 -25.45
CA LYS A 163 -3.29 -2.42 -25.71
C LYS A 163 -2.45 -2.29 -24.46
N VAL A 164 -1.52 -3.23 -24.28
CA VAL A 164 -0.46 -3.20 -23.29
C VAL A 164 0.87 -3.54 -23.98
N GLY A 165 1.74 -2.55 -24.12
CA GLY A 165 2.99 -2.72 -24.88
C GLY A 165 2.72 -3.10 -26.34
N SER A 166 3.15 -4.29 -26.77
CA SER A 166 2.95 -4.81 -28.13
C SER A 166 1.72 -5.71 -28.30
N GLN A 167 1.01 -6.03 -27.21
CA GLN A 167 -0.16 -6.90 -27.24
C GLN A 167 -1.43 -6.06 -27.36
N SER A 168 -2.32 -6.42 -28.29
CA SER A 168 -3.63 -5.79 -28.47
C SER A 168 -4.74 -6.83 -28.45
N VAL A 169 -5.90 -6.45 -27.93
CA VAL A 169 -7.14 -7.26 -27.93
C VAL A 169 -8.32 -6.36 -28.29
N SER A 170 -9.06 -6.70 -29.35
CA SER A 170 -10.34 -6.08 -29.69
C SER A 170 -11.50 -6.82 -29.02
N VAL A 171 -12.44 -6.07 -28.45
CA VAL A 171 -13.65 -6.61 -27.83
C VAL A 171 -14.86 -5.94 -28.46
N THR A 172 -15.72 -6.74 -29.08
CA THR A 172 -17.00 -6.25 -29.63
C THR A 172 -18.16 -6.58 -28.70
N LEU A 173 -18.86 -5.54 -28.28
CA LEU A 173 -20.13 -5.58 -27.59
C LEU A 173 -21.27 -5.43 -28.61
N ASN A 174 -22.40 -6.08 -28.33
CA ASN A 174 -23.63 -6.05 -29.10
C ASN A 174 -24.83 -6.23 -28.16
N SER A 175 -26.05 -6.29 -28.70
CA SER A 175 -27.27 -6.47 -27.89
C SER A 175 -27.32 -7.74 -27.03
N SER A 176 -26.57 -8.80 -27.38
CA SER A 176 -26.54 -10.06 -26.62
C SER A 176 -25.60 -10.03 -25.41
N ASN A 177 -24.49 -9.28 -25.49
CA ASN A 177 -23.44 -9.26 -24.46
C ASN A 177 -23.23 -7.87 -23.83
N GLY A 178 -23.80 -6.82 -24.40
CA GLY A 178 -23.77 -5.42 -23.95
C GLY A 178 -25.16 -4.85 -23.65
N GLY A 179 -26.19 -5.70 -23.51
CA GLY A 179 -27.54 -5.27 -23.11
C GLY A 179 -27.67 -4.93 -21.62
N THR A 180 -26.72 -5.36 -20.78
CA THR A 180 -26.64 -4.96 -19.36
C THR A 180 -25.20 -4.65 -18.96
N LEU A 181 -25.03 -3.77 -17.97
CA LEU A 181 -23.70 -3.41 -17.45
C LEU A 181 -22.93 -4.64 -16.98
N GLN A 182 -23.61 -5.60 -16.34
CA GLN A 182 -22.97 -6.81 -15.85
C GLN A 182 -22.49 -7.73 -16.99
N SER A 183 -23.32 -7.92 -18.02
CA SER A 183 -22.93 -8.71 -19.20
C SER A 183 -21.76 -8.07 -19.94
N ALA A 184 -21.77 -6.74 -20.09
CA ALA A 184 -20.70 -6.01 -20.73
C ALA A 184 -19.38 -6.17 -19.97
N LEU A 185 -19.40 -5.98 -18.65
CA LEU A 185 -18.22 -6.17 -17.79
C LEU A 185 -17.69 -7.60 -17.84
N ASN A 186 -18.56 -8.62 -17.86
CA ASN A 186 -18.14 -10.01 -17.97
C ASN A 186 -17.46 -10.28 -19.32
N THR A 187 -18.03 -9.76 -20.40
CA THR A 187 -17.48 -9.91 -21.76
C THR A 187 -16.13 -9.21 -21.89
N LEU A 188 -16.03 -7.96 -21.43
CA LEU A 188 -14.79 -7.19 -21.41
C LEU A 188 -13.71 -7.93 -20.62
N ASN A 189 -13.98 -8.30 -19.37
CA ASN A 189 -13.02 -9.03 -18.54
C ASN A 189 -12.63 -10.38 -19.13
N GLY A 190 -13.56 -11.11 -19.75
CA GLY A 190 -13.26 -12.39 -20.41
C GLY A 190 -12.22 -12.25 -21.52
N ALA A 191 -12.24 -11.13 -22.27
CA ALA A 191 -11.31 -10.87 -23.35
C ALA A 191 -10.00 -10.20 -22.89
N ILE A 192 -10.06 -9.22 -21.98
CA ILE A 192 -8.91 -8.35 -21.66
C ILE A 192 -8.09 -8.81 -20.44
N ASN A 193 -8.56 -9.80 -19.68
CA ASN A 193 -7.82 -10.33 -18.53
C ASN A 193 -6.45 -10.90 -18.93
N GLY A 194 -6.33 -11.46 -20.14
CA GLY A 194 -5.04 -11.91 -20.68
C GLY A 194 -3.99 -10.79 -20.83
N LEU A 195 -4.43 -9.53 -20.96
CA LEU A 195 -3.55 -8.35 -20.97
C LEU A 195 -3.27 -7.80 -19.56
N GLY A 196 -3.88 -8.36 -18.51
CA GLY A 196 -3.84 -7.82 -17.15
C GLY A 196 -4.64 -6.52 -16.98
N ILE A 197 -5.61 -6.26 -17.86
CA ILE A 197 -6.58 -5.18 -17.74
C ILE A 197 -7.85 -5.75 -17.11
N TYR A 198 -8.52 -4.96 -16.29
CA TYR A 198 -9.79 -5.33 -15.67
C TYR A 198 -10.81 -4.21 -15.84
N ALA A 199 -11.99 -4.56 -16.33
CA ALA A 199 -13.14 -3.68 -16.38
C ALA A 199 -13.94 -3.82 -15.09
N VAL A 200 -14.14 -2.72 -14.37
CA VAL A 200 -14.96 -2.66 -13.16
C VAL A 200 -16.05 -1.60 -13.33
N LYS A 201 -17.05 -1.60 -12.44
CA LYS A 201 -17.98 -0.47 -12.38
C LYS A 201 -17.20 0.78 -11.96
N ASN A 202 -17.54 1.94 -12.51
CA ASN A 202 -16.99 3.19 -12.02
C ASN A 202 -17.43 3.47 -10.57
N ALA A 203 -16.85 4.49 -9.92
CA ALA A 203 -17.18 4.85 -8.54
C ALA A 203 -18.69 5.08 -8.34
N ALA A 204 -19.36 5.72 -9.30
CA ALA A 204 -20.80 5.99 -9.26
C ALA A 204 -21.66 4.73 -9.40
N GLY A 205 -21.09 3.60 -9.81
CA GLY A 205 -21.81 2.34 -10.06
C GLY A 205 -22.64 2.34 -11.34
N THR A 206 -22.65 3.46 -12.09
CA THR A 206 -23.48 3.66 -13.29
C THR A 206 -22.78 3.31 -14.58
N GLY A 207 -21.45 3.20 -14.58
CA GLY A 207 -20.66 3.06 -15.80
C GLY A 207 -19.47 2.11 -15.66
N VAL A 208 -18.52 2.21 -16.58
CA VAL A 208 -17.35 1.31 -16.71
C VAL A 208 -16.06 2.09 -16.48
N GLU A 209 -15.16 1.50 -15.71
CA GLU A 209 -13.79 1.98 -15.47
C GLU A 209 -12.82 0.84 -15.80
N PHE A 210 -11.72 1.15 -16.46
CA PHE A 210 -10.65 0.18 -16.72
C PHE A 210 -9.48 0.40 -15.77
N GLN A 211 -8.95 -0.68 -15.23
CA GLN A 211 -7.81 -0.65 -14.33
C GLN A 211 -6.78 -1.71 -14.70
N SER A 212 -5.50 -1.38 -14.55
CA SER A 212 -4.40 -2.33 -14.75
C SER A 212 -3.19 -2.00 -13.88
N ALA A 213 -2.43 -3.04 -13.53
CA ALA A 213 -1.12 -2.88 -12.89
C ALA A 213 -0.07 -2.32 -13.86
N ALA A 214 -0.27 -2.47 -15.18
CA ALA A 214 0.59 -1.92 -16.22
C ALA A 214 -0.05 -0.70 -16.89
N ASN A 215 0.77 0.18 -17.48
CA ASN A 215 0.25 1.23 -18.33
C ASN A 215 -0.44 0.59 -19.55
N PHE A 216 -1.65 1.03 -19.83
CA PHE A 216 -2.47 0.51 -20.93
C PHE A 216 -3.17 1.66 -21.64
N GLN A 217 -3.62 1.36 -22.83
CA GLN A 217 -4.44 2.25 -23.64
C GLN A 217 -5.67 1.48 -24.09
N TYR A 218 -6.72 2.20 -24.44
CA TYR A 218 -7.77 1.65 -25.29
C TYR A 218 -8.16 2.70 -26.33
N LYS A 219 -8.78 2.24 -27.41
CA LYS A 219 -9.46 3.09 -28.37
C LYS A 219 -10.83 2.54 -28.71
N LEU A 220 -11.71 3.43 -29.12
CA LEU A 220 -13.03 3.11 -29.67
C LEU A 220 -12.93 3.11 -31.19
N ASP A 221 -13.71 2.28 -31.87
CA ASP A 221 -13.86 2.41 -33.32
C ASP A 221 -14.70 3.65 -33.64
N ALA A 222 -14.40 4.29 -34.77
CA ALA A 222 -14.93 5.61 -35.12
C ALA A 222 -16.45 5.62 -35.45
N ASP A 223 -17.07 4.44 -35.59
CA ASP A 223 -18.49 4.27 -35.89
C ASP A 223 -19.37 3.91 -34.66
N ASP A 224 -18.79 3.86 -33.46
CA ASP A 224 -19.36 3.15 -32.32
C ASP A 224 -20.15 4.01 -31.28
N ASP A 225 -20.65 5.18 -31.66
CA ASP A 225 -21.46 6.07 -30.80
C ASP A 225 -22.89 5.56 -30.47
N LYS A 226 -23.11 4.24 -30.48
CA LYS A 226 -24.45 3.63 -30.35
C LYS A 226 -24.72 2.98 -29.00
N GLY A 227 -23.72 2.86 -28.12
CA GLY A 227 -23.82 2.02 -26.93
C GLY A 227 -23.12 2.55 -25.68
N VAL A 228 -22.48 1.61 -25.00
CA VAL A 228 -21.86 1.71 -23.69
C VAL A 228 -20.91 2.90 -23.61
N PHE A 229 -20.11 3.18 -24.65
CA PHE A 229 -19.10 4.23 -24.67
C PHE A 229 -19.49 5.44 -25.56
N ALA A 230 -20.73 5.54 -26.03
CA ALA A 230 -21.21 6.63 -26.90
C ALA A 230 -21.07 8.05 -26.31
N ALA A 231 -21.00 8.17 -24.98
CA ALA A 231 -20.82 9.46 -24.30
C ALA A 231 -19.35 9.84 -24.10
N MET A 232 -18.42 9.02 -24.58
CA MET A 232 -16.99 9.30 -24.51
C MET A 232 -16.55 10.18 -25.67
N ALA A 233 -15.63 11.13 -25.42
CA ALA A 233 -14.93 11.76 -26.52
C ALA A 233 -14.14 10.69 -27.27
N ASP A 234 -14.27 10.66 -28.58
CA ASP A 234 -13.71 9.62 -29.44
C ASP A 234 -12.20 9.42 -29.17
N VAL A 235 -11.86 8.34 -28.48
CA VAL A 235 -10.48 7.95 -28.21
C VAL A 235 -10.03 7.12 -29.41
N THR A 236 -9.85 7.74 -30.57
CA THR A 236 -9.55 7.01 -31.84
C THR A 236 -8.12 6.53 -31.98
N THR A 237 -7.18 7.15 -31.26
CA THR A 237 -5.76 6.95 -31.50
C THR A 237 -5.06 6.35 -30.30
N TRP A 238 -4.39 5.22 -30.54
CA TRP A 238 -3.31 4.77 -29.69
C TRP A 238 -2.35 5.94 -29.52
N THR A 239 -2.16 6.42 -28.28
CA THR A 239 -1.03 7.29 -27.98
C THR A 239 0.24 6.43 -27.96
N ASP A 240 0.53 5.80 -29.09
CA ASP A 240 1.68 4.93 -29.26
C ASP A 240 2.96 5.65 -28.84
N ALA A 241 3.90 4.89 -28.27
CA ALA A 241 5.30 5.28 -28.23
C ALA A 241 5.70 5.82 -29.62
N PRO A 242 6.50 6.90 -29.69
CA PRO A 242 6.65 7.71 -30.89
C PRO A 242 7.04 6.86 -32.08
N THR A 243 6.10 6.58 -32.97
CA THR A 243 6.41 6.03 -34.29
C THR A 243 6.95 7.15 -35.17
N THR A 244 7.90 6.80 -36.03
CA THR A 244 8.48 7.68 -37.04
C THR A 244 7.36 8.37 -37.83
N PRO A 245 7.40 9.69 -38.06
CA PRO A 245 6.39 10.38 -38.85
C PRO A 245 6.26 9.71 -40.23
N SER A 246 5.06 9.24 -40.57
CA SER A 246 4.78 8.76 -41.92
C SER A 246 4.73 9.95 -42.87
N ALA A 247 5.45 9.84 -43.99
CA ALA A 247 5.63 10.88 -45.01
C ALA A 247 4.37 11.13 -45.88
N GLY A 248 3.18 11.20 -45.26
CA GLY A 248 1.91 11.42 -45.95
C GLY A 248 1.29 12.81 -45.73
N GLY A 249 1.79 13.58 -44.76
CA GLY A 249 1.38 14.97 -44.51
C GLY A 249 2.55 15.91 -44.71
N GLY A 250 2.29 17.16 -45.14
CA GLY A 250 3.33 18.17 -45.38
C GLY A 250 4.36 18.22 -44.24
N VAL A 251 5.64 18.41 -44.60
CA VAL A 251 6.82 18.34 -43.71
C VAL A 251 6.63 19.14 -42.41
N THR A 252 5.90 20.25 -42.46
CA THR A 252 5.59 21.11 -41.32
C THR A 252 4.68 20.44 -40.28
N SER A 253 3.56 19.83 -40.70
CA SER A 253 2.63 19.15 -39.79
C SER A 253 3.25 17.91 -39.15
N ALA A 254 4.11 17.20 -39.89
CA ALA A 254 4.88 16.08 -39.35
C ALA A 254 5.90 16.53 -38.28
N ALA A 255 6.55 17.69 -38.49
CA ALA A 255 7.48 18.27 -37.53
C ALA A 255 6.79 18.78 -36.26
N GLU A 256 5.65 19.46 -36.37
CA GLU A 256 4.85 19.93 -35.22
C GLU A 256 4.37 18.77 -34.36
N ALA A 257 3.86 17.69 -34.99
CA ALA A 257 3.45 16.48 -34.28
C ALA A 257 4.63 15.81 -33.56
N ALA A 258 5.83 15.79 -34.16
CA ALA A 258 7.03 15.26 -33.53
C ALA A 258 7.48 16.11 -32.32
N ILE A 259 7.43 17.44 -32.42
CA ILE A 259 7.79 18.35 -31.32
C ILE A 259 6.83 18.18 -30.14
N THR A 260 5.53 18.11 -30.38
CA THR A 260 4.53 17.87 -29.34
C THR A 260 4.79 16.54 -28.62
N LYS A 261 5.07 15.46 -29.38
CA LYS A 261 5.39 14.15 -28.81
C LYS A 261 6.66 14.16 -27.95
N ILE A 262 7.73 14.80 -28.41
CA ILE A 262 8.97 14.97 -27.64
C ILE A 262 8.69 15.73 -26.35
N THR A 263 7.88 16.80 -26.43
CA THR A 263 7.51 17.61 -25.27
C THR A 263 6.77 16.77 -24.21
N THR A 264 5.81 15.94 -24.63
CA THR A 264 5.11 15.01 -23.73
C THR A 264 6.05 13.96 -23.13
N ALA A 265 6.96 13.40 -23.93
CA ALA A 265 7.94 12.43 -23.44
C ALA A 265 8.89 13.04 -22.39
N VAL A 266 9.36 14.28 -22.61
CA VAL A 266 10.20 15.03 -21.67
C VAL A 266 9.43 15.34 -20.38
N ALA A 267 8.16 15.74 -20.48
CA ALA A 267 7.32 15.98 -19.31
C ALA A 267 7.13 14.70 -18.46
N ASN A 268 6.87 13.56 -19.12
CA ASN A 268 6.74 12.26 -18.46
C ASN A 268 8.05 11.83 -17.79
N LEU A 269 9.19 12.03 -18.45
CA LEU A 269 10.52 11.79 -17.86
C LEU A 269 10.70 12.66 -16.60
N GLY A 270 10.32 13.94 -16.66
CA GLY A 270 10.36 14.84 -15.51
C GLY A 270 9.51 14.34 -14.33
N LEU A 271 8.32 13.80 -14.58
CA LEU A 271 7.48 13.20 -13.54
C LEU A 271 8.14 11.96 -12.90
N VAL A 272 8.76 11.10 -13.70
CA VAL A 272 9.49 9.93 -13.19
C VAL A 272 10.70 10.37 -12.36
N GLN A 273 11.48 11.34 -12.84
CA GLN A 273 12.59 11.92 -12.08
C GLN A 273 12.12 12.52 -10.75
N GLY A 274 10.97 13.20 -10.73
CA GLY A 274 10.36 13.73 -9.51
C GLY A 274 9.97 12.63 -8.51
N LYS A 275 9.40 11.52 -8.99
CA LYS A 275 9.09 10.35 -8.15
C LYS A 275 10.35 9.71 -7.57
N VAL A 276 11.40 9.54 -8.40
CA VAL A 276 12.69 9.00 -7.96
C VAL A 276 13.35 9.93 -6.93
N GLY A 277 13.37 11.24 -7.17
CA GLY A 277 13.90 12.22 -6.22
C GLY A 277 13.14 12.23 -4.89
N THR A 278 11.81 12.08 -4.93
CA THR A 278 10.99 11.93 -3.72
C THR A 278 11.35 10.67 -2.95
N ALA A 279 11.54 9.54 -3.64
CA ALA A 279 11.96 8.29 -3.02
C ALA A 279 13.36 8.39 -2.42
N GLN A 280 14.29 9.06 -3.10
CA GLN A 280 15.64 9.35 -2.58
C GLN A 280 15.59 10.19 -1.30
N ASN A 281 14.80 11.26 -1.27
CA ASN A 281 14.63 12.09 -0.07
C ASN A 281 14.07 11.29 1.11
N LYS A 282 13.06 10.44 0.88
CA LYS A 282 12.50 9.56 1.91
C LYS A 282 13.54 8.56 2.43
N LEU A 283 14.33 7.97 1.53
CA LEU A 283 15.40 7.04 1.91
C LEU A 283 16.47 7.75 2.75
N GLN A 284 16.89 8.95 2.35
CA GLN A 284 17.87 9.75 3.08
C GLN A 284 17.38 10.11 4.48
N TYR A 285 16.12 10.54 4.60
CA TYR A 285 15.49 10.79 5.90
C TYR A 285 15.45 9.53 6.77
N SER A 286 15.05 8.40 6.19
CA SER A 286 14.97 7.12 6.91
C SER A 286 16.34 6.67 7.41
N ILE A 287 17.40 6.87 6.61
CA ILE A 287 18.79 6.60 7.02
C ILE A 287 19.20 7.49 8.19
N GLN A 288 18.93 8.80 8.12
CA GLN A 288 19.25 9.73 9.21
C GLN A 288 18.53 9.39 10.50
N LEU A 289 17.24 9.03 10.40
CA LEU A 289 16.44 8.58 11.54
C LEU A 289 17.02 7.29 12.15
N ALA A 290 17.35 6.29 11.32
CA ALA A 290 17.94 5.03 11.78
C ALA A 290 19.30 5.27 12.47
N GLN A 291 20.16 6.14 11.93
CA GLN A 291 21.43 6.51 12.57
C GLN A 291 21.22 7.15 13.94
N SER A 292 20.24 8.05 14.08
CA SER A 292 19.88 8.67 15.37
C SER A 292 19.34 7.66 16.38
N GLN A 293 18.54 6.69 15.92
CA GLN A 293 18.03 5.60 16.76
C GLN A 293 19.16 4.69 17.23
N VAL A 294 20.09 4.29 16.34
CA VAL A 294 21.27 3.48 16.70
C VAL A 294 22.11 4.20 17.75
N ALA A 295 22.36 5.51 17.59
CA ALA A 295 23.11 6.29 18.58
C ALA A 295 22.38 6.34 19.94
N SER A 296 21.07 6.55 19.93
CA SER A 296 20.24 6.58 21.14
C SER A 296 20.18 5.23 21.85
N PHE A 297 20.00 4.13 21.10
CA PHE A 297 19.98 2.78 21.65
C PHE A 297 21.35 2.35 22.17
N SER A 298 22.44 2.69 21.47
CA SER A 298 23.80 2.43 21.96
C SER A 298 24.09 3.19 23.26
N ALA A 299 23.65 4.45 23.36
CA ALA A 299 23.78 5.23 24.59
C ALA A 299 22.92 4.66 25.74
N ALA A 300 21.70 4.19 25.43
CA ALA A 300 20.84 3.53 26.41
C ALA A 300 21.43 2.18 26.87
N GLU A 301 21.96 1.38 25.95
CA GLU A 301 22.63 0.11 26.25
C GLU A 301 23.89 0.34 27.09
N SER A 302 24.71 1.33 26.75
CA SER A 302 25.89 1.72 27.55
C SER A 302 25.48 2.13 28.97
N ARG A 303 24.38 2.87 29.16
CA ARG A 303 23.88 3.18 30.52
C ARG A 303 23.43 1.96 31.31
N ILE A 304 22.88 0.94 30.63
CA ILE A 304 22.43 -0.29 31.28
C ILE A 304 23.63 -1.19 31.60
N ARG A 305 24.58 -1.38 30.67
CA ARG A 305 25.73 -2.28 30.87
C ARG A 305 26.89 -1.63 31.64
N ASP A 306 27.27 -0.41 31.33
CA ASP A 306 28.52 0.19 31.82
C ASP A 306 28.41 0.73 33.25
N ALA A 307 27.20 1.02 33.75
CA ALA A 307 26.99 1.38 35.15
C ALA A 307 27.14 0.16 36.09
N ASP A 308 26.69 -1.02 35.66
CA ASP A 308 26.72 -2.23 36.49
C ASP A 308 28.12 -2.83 36.61
N VAL A 309 29.00 -2.69 35.60
CA VAL A 309 30.39 -3.17 35.69
C VAL A 309 31.18 -2.40 36.76
N ALA A 310 30.97 -1.10 36.90
CA ALA A 310 31.63 -0.29 37.93
C ALA A 310 31.15 -0.65 39.34
N ALA A 311 29.84 -0.88 39.52
CA ALA A 311 29.26 -1.32 40.79
C ALA A 311 29.72 -2.74 41.17
N GLU A 312 29.76 -3.66 40.20
CA GLU A 312 30.21 -5.04 40.41
C GLU A 312 31.71 -5.12 40.72
N ALA A 313 32.54 -4.31 40.06
CA ALA A 313 33.96 -4.20 40.38
C ALA A 313 34.20 -3.66 41.81
N ALA A 314 33.40 -2.70 42.26
CA ALA A 314 33.45 -2.19 43.63
C ALA A 314 33.04 -3.26 44.66
N ASN A 315 31.98 -4.04 44.36
CA ASN A 315 31.56 -5.16 45.20
C ASN A 315 32.60 -6.28 45.25
N LEU A 316 33.21 -6.64 44.12
CA LEU A 316 34.30 -7.61 44.04
C LEU A 316 35.50 -7.17 44.88
N THR A 317 35.91 -5.91 44.74
CA THR A 317 37.02 -5.33 45.51
C THR A 317 36.70 -5.33 47.01
N LYS A 318 35.47 -4.93 47.39
CA LYS A 318 35.00 -4.97 48.78
C LYS A 318 35.02 -6.41 49.34
N ALA A 319 34.57 -7.39 48.57
CA ALA A 319 34.59 -8.80 48.96
C ALA A 319 36.01 -9.33 49.16
N GLN A 320 36.94 -8.97 48.27
CA GLN A 320 38.36 -9.32 48.40
C GLN A 320 39.01 -8.71 49.65
N VAL A 321 38.74 -7.43 49.93
CA VAL A 321 39.24 -6.77 51.14
C VAL A 321 38.65 -7.40 52.40
N MET A 322 37.35 -7.72 52.41
CA MET A 322 36.72 -8.43 53.53
C MET A 322 37.31 -9.83 53.76
N GLN A 323 37.64 -10.57 52.70
CA GLN A 323 38.29 -11.88 52.84
C GLN A 323 39.69 -11.77 53.44
N GLN A 324 40.49 -10.79 52.99
CA GLN A 324 41.82 -10.53 53.57
C GLN A 324 41.73 -10.07 55.03
N ALA A 325 40.78 -9.19 55.35
CA ALA A 325 40.53 -8.75 56.72
C ALA A 325 40.04 -9.89 57.63
N SER A 326 39.17 -10.78 57.12
CA SER A 326 38.70 -11.96 57.85
C SER A 326 39.83 -12.94 58.12
N LEU A 327 40.73 -13.17 57.15
CA LEU A 327 41.94 -13.97 57.35
C LEU A 327 42.87 -13.37 58.41
N ALA A 328 43.10 -12.06 58.37
CA ALA A 328 43.92 -11.37 59.37
C ALA A 328 43.25 -11.42 60.77
N ALA A 329 41.94 -11.21 60.85
CA ALA A 329 41.18 -11.31 62.09
C ALA A 329 41.18 -12.73 62.66
N MET A 330 41.07 -13.77 61.82
CA MET A 330 41.21 -15.18 62.23
C MET A 330 42.62 -15.50 62.73
N ALA A 331 43.66 -14.96 62.07
CA ALA A 331 45.04 -15.12 62.54
C ALA A 331 45.26 -14.45 63.92
N GLN A 332 44.62 -13.31 64.15
CA GLN A 332 44.68 -12.61 65.44
C GLN A 332 43.83 -13.29 66.53
N ALA A 333 42.66 -13.83 66.17
CA ALA A 333 41.81 -14.61 67.07
C ALA A 333 42.44 -15.96 67.45
N ASN A 334 43.27 -16.55 66.59
CA ASN A 334 44.03 -17.77 66.93
C ASN A 334 45.26 -17.51 67.81
N SER A 335 45.83 -16.30 67.76
CA SER A 335 47.01 -15.93 68.57
C SER A 335 46.66 -15.34 69.94
N ALA A 336 45.45 -14.78 70.10
CA ALA A 336 44.98 -14.26 71.39
C ALA A 336 44.82 -15.33 72.51
N PRO A 337 44.29 -16.55 72.26
CA PRO A 337 44.21 -17.60 73.28
C PRO A 337 45.58 -18.12 73.72
N GLN A 338 46.54 -18.19 72.78
CA GLN A 338 47.89 -18.68 73.08
C GLN A 338 48.68 -17.72 73.97
N SER A 339 48.48 -16.42 73.81
CA SER A 339 49.10 -15.39 74.65
C SER A 339 48.51 -15.37 76.06
N VAL A 340 47.22 -15.67 76.22
CA VAL A 340 46.59 -15.84 77.55
C VAL A 340 47.05 -17.12 78.24
N LEU A 341 47.21 -18.23 77.50
CA LEU A 341 47.76 -19.48 78.05
C LEU A 341 49.23 -19.35 78.48
N ALA A 342 50.01 -18.47 77.84
CA ALA A 342 51.38 -18.16 78.28
C ALA A 342 51.40 -17.42 79.63
N LEU A 343 50.42 -16.55 79.89
CA LEU A 343 50.26 -15.81 81.16
C LEU A 343 49.70 -16.65 82.31
N LEU A 344 49.03 -17.77 82.02
CA LEU A 344 48.55 -18.74 83.03
C LEU A 344 49.59 -19.82 83.37
N ARG A 345 50.71 -19.88 82.64
CA ARG A 345 51.78 -20.89 82.81
C ARG A 345 53.10 -20.31 83.34
N GLY A 346 53.21 -18.98 83.45
CA GLY A 346 54.33 -18.27 84.07
C GLY A 346 53.87 -17.56 85.33
#